data_AF-A0A2R4XKS2-F1
#
_entry.id   AF-A0A2R4XKS2-F1
#
_cell.length_a   1.000
_cell.length_b   1.000
_cell.length_c   1.000
_cell.angle_alpha   90.00
_cell.angle_beta   90.00
_cell.angle_gamma   90.00
#
_symmetry.space_group_name_H-M   'P 1'
#
loop_
_entity.id
_entity.type
_entity.pdbx_description
1 polymer ?
#
loop_
_entity_poly.entity_id
_entity_poly.type
_entity_poly.pdbx_seq_one_letter_code
_entity_poly.pdbx_strand_id
1 'polypeptide(L)'
;MARTNAGRFSRVGLATLAVAVLVLAGWWLGSLWSGSSWLERPGWQTGPRDTPHEIVVGDGVTGPADMAWVPGGEFLMGSDSRLAQPNEKPAHPVRVDGFWMDVTHVTNQDFARFVEETGYVTTAQRKPDWETIRVQLPPGTPRPPEEVLVSGAMVFTGTSAPANLMHYWQWWTYVPGADWRFPQGPDSTIEGKADHPVVQVSYEDVLAYAHWAGKRLPTEAEWEFAARGGLEQATYVWGDELMPEGRLQANYWSDSPTFPVVSPKAGGATGTLPVKTFAPNGYGLYDMTGNAWQWVADWYQADYFIEQARKAKGHIVDPQGPSQSYDPYEPGVPADAPKRVIRGGSFLCNERYCLSYRPSARQGSDPYSPMSHLGFRLVSDAPAP
;
A
#
# COMPACT_ATOMS: atom_id res chain seq x y z
N MET A 1 -22.95 70.14 -37.06
CA MET A 1 -24.38 69.78 -37.30
C MET A 1 -24.43 68.78 -38.44
N ALA A 2 -25.22 67.71 -38.27
CA ALA A 2 -25.26 66.51 -39.10
C ALA A 2 -25.67 66.74 -40.58
N ARG A 3 -25.20 65.89 -41.51
CA ARG A 3 -26.00 64.82 -42.16
C ARG A 3 -25.33 64.22 -43.42
N THR A 4 -25.65 62.91 -43.63
CA THR A 4 -25.90 62.19 -44.92
C THR A 4 -24.73 61.95 -45.89
N ASN A 5 -24.64 60.91 -46.74
CA ASN A 5 -25.48 59.77 -47.15
C ASN A 5 -24.57 58.76 -47.90
N ALA A 6 -24.70 57.45 -47.70
CA ALA A 6 -25.29 56.44 -48.62
C ALA A 6 -24.59 56.20 -49.98
N GLY A 7 -24.27 54.92 -50.27
CA GLY A 7 -23.91 54.43 -51.60
C GLY A 7 -23.90 52.89 -51.67
N ARG A 8 -24.80 52.33 -52.48
CA ARG A 8 -25.12 50.90 -52.70
C ARG A 8 -24.45 50.41 -54.01
N PHE A 9 -24.61 49.10 -54.31
CA PHE A 9 -24.41 48.35 -55.59
C PHE A 9 -23.02 47.69 -55.78
N SER A 10 -22.87 46.47 -56.32
CA SER A 10 -23.77 45.48 -56.94
C SER A 10 -23.10 44.08 -56.98
N ARG A 11 -23.92 43.05 -57.23
CA ARG A 11 -23.56 41.63 -57.43
C ARG A 11 -23.12 41.34 -58.89
N VAL A 12 -22.48 40.18 -59.07
CA VAL A 12 -22.64 39.16 -60.15
C VAL A 12 -21.31 38.75 -60.81
N GLY A 13 -21.05 37.43 -60.87
CA GLY A 13 -20.06 36.82 -61.76
C GLY A 13 -19.75 35.36 -61.40
N LEU A 14 -20.44 34.41 -62.06
CA LEU A 14 -20.32 32.95 -61.92
C LEU A 14 -19.24 32.35 -62.85
N ALA A 15 -18.66 31.24 -62.39
CA ALA A 15 -18.20 30.03 -63.12
C ALA A 15 -16.91 30.05 -63.95
N THR A 16 -15.94 29.16 -63.61
CA THR A 16 -15.65 27.88 -64.33
C THR A 16 -14.51 27.08 -63.66
N LEU A 17 -14.73 25.76 -63.51
CA LEU A 17 -13.85 24.55 -63.63
C LEU A 17 -12.33 24.64 -63.32
N ALA A 18 -11.58 23.65 -62.81
CA ALA A 18 -11.79 22.26 -62.37
C ALA A 18 -10.42 21.70 -61.85
N VAL A 19 -10.47 20.82 -60.84
CA VAL A 19 -9.55 19.69 -60.51
C VAL A 19 -8.08 19.95 -60.06
N ALA A 20 -7.85 19.77 -58.74
CA ALA A 20 -6.83 18.91 -58.07
C ALA A 20 -6.98 19.10 -56.52
N VAL A 21 -7.64 18.24 -55.73
CA VAL A 21 -7.16 16.95 -55.11
C VAL A 21 -5.83 17.20 -54.38
N LEU A 22 -5.62 17.16 -53.05
CA LEU A 22 -6.12 16.49 -51.82
C LEU A 22 -5.54 17.33 -50.65
N VAL A 23 -6.06 17.51 -49.43
CA VAL A 23 -6.66 16.63 -48.41
C VAL A 23 -7.41 17.58 -47.46
N LEU A 24 -8.69 17.30 -47.14
CA LEU A 24 -9.32 17.47 -45.83
C LEU A 24 -10.85 17.32 -45.97
N ALA A 25 -11.41 16.51 -45.05
CA ALA A 25 -12.84 16.33 -44.74
C ALA A 25 -13.71 15.41 -45.63
N GLY A 26 -14.14 14.31 -45.02
CA GLY A 26 -15.36 13.55 -45.31
C GLY A 26 -15.64 12.65 -44.09
N TRP A 27 -16.45 13.08 -43.13
CA TRP A 27 -17.90 12.86 -43.05
C TRP A 27 -18.32 11.40 -42.81
N TRP A 28 -18.85 11.17 -41.60
CA TRP A 28 -20.11 10.48 -41.26
C TRP A 28 -20.57 9.22 -42.03
N LEU A 29 -20.91 8.20 -41.22
CA LEU A 29 -21.84 7.08 -41.42
C LEU A 29 -21.53 6.00 -42.46
N GLY A 30 -21.34 4.77 -41.96
CA GLY A 30 -21.73 3.54 -42.65
C GLY A 30 -20.64 2.48 -42.75
N SER A 31 -20.57 1.57 -41.78
CA SER A 31 -20.11 0.19 -42.05
C SER A 31 -20.68 -0.75 -40.98
N LEU A 32 -21.90 -1.22 -41.27
CA LEU A 32 -22.37 -2.52 -40.80
C LEU A 32 -21.49 -3.61 -41.45
N TRP A 33 -21.10 -4.59 -40.64
CA TRP A 33 -20.62 -5.92 -41.01
C TRP A 33 -19.29 -6.04 -41.78
N SER A 34 -18.22 -6.25 -41.02
CA SER A 34 -17.29 -7.34 -41.29
C SER A 34 -16.87 -7.98 -39.96
N GLY A 35 -17.35 -9.20 -39.74
CA GLY A 35 -17.05 -9.99 -38.55
C GLY A 35 -15.55 -10.23 -38.45
N SER A 36 -14.99 -9.82 -37.32
CA SER A 36 -13.71 -10.30 -36.82
C SER A 36 -14.01 -11.01 -35.51
N SER A 37 -13.89 -12.33 -35.55
CA SER A 37 -14.05 -13.24 -34.43
C SER A 37 -13.28 -12.76 -33.20
N TRP A 38 -14.01 -12.26 -32.22
CA TRP A 38 -13.55 -12.24 -30.84
C TRP A 38 -13.41 -13.71 -30.44
N LEU A 39 -12.17 -14.21 -30.42
CA LEU A 39 -11.86 -15.41 -29.67
C LEU A 39 -12.16 -15.08 -28.22
N GLU A 40 -13.35 -15.49 -27.77
CA GLU A 40 -13.71 -15.62 -26.37
C GLU A 40 -12.55 -16.37 -25.68
N ARG A 41 -11.79 -15.63 -24.86
CA ARG A 41 -10.92 -16.26 -23.87
C ARG A 41 -11.84 -17.03 -22.92
N PRO A 42 -11.47 -18.24 -22.46
CA PRO A 42 -12.27 -18.96 -21.48
C PRO A 42 -12.56 -18.01 -20.31
N GLY A 43 -13.85 -17.81 -20.05
CA GLY A 43 -14.33 -16.82 -19.09
C GLY A 43 -13.74 -17.08 -17.71
N TRP A 44 -13.01 -16.09 -17.20
CA TRP A 44 -12.88 -15.90 -15.77
C TRP A 44 -14.27 -15.54 -15.27
N GLN A 45 -14.86 -16.42 -14.47
CA GLN A 45 -16.19 -16.20 -13.91
C GLN A 45 -16.12 -15.02 -12.96
N THR A 46 -16.58 -13.85 -13.40
CA THR A 46 -16.88 -12.72 -12.54
C THR A 46 -18.15 -13.06 -11.75
N GLY A 47 -17.97 -13.72 -10.62
CA GLY A 47 -19.03 -14.05 -9.68
C GLY A 47 -18.41 -14.36 -8.32
N PRO A 48 -19.06 -13.99 -7.21
CA PRO A 48 -18.60 -14.42 -5.90
C PRO A 48 -18.48 -15.95 -5.92
N ARG A 49 -17.33 -16.49 -5.50
CA ARG A 49 -17.27 -17.88 -5.06
C ARG A 49 -18.08 -17.96 -3.77
N ASP A 50 -19.40 -18.07 -3.91
CA ASP A 50 -20.42 -18.05 -2.85
C ASP A 50 -20.44 -19.34 -2.00
N THR A 51 -19.41 -20.17 -2.06
CA THR A 51 -19.20 -21.19 -1.03
C THR A 51 -18.54 -20.51 0.16
N PRO A 52 -19.20 -20.43 1.33
CA PRO A 52 -18.56 -19.94 2.54
C PRO A 52 -17.29 -20.76 2.78
N HIS A 53 -16.13 -20.10 2.71
CA HIS A 53 -14.89 -20.72 3.12
C HIS A 53 -14.94 -20.90 4.64
N GLU A 54 -14.76 -22.15 5.10
CA GLU A 54 -14.61 -22.41 6.52
C GLU A 54 -13.30 -21.77 6.99
N ILE A 55 -13.40 -20.88 7.99
CA ILE A 55 -12.24 -20.23 8.59
C ILE A 55 -11.56 -21.27 9.49
N VAL A 56 -10.35 -21.67 9.13
CA VAL A 56 -9.53 -22.58 9.93
C VAL A 56 -8.42 -21.78 10.62
N VAL A 57 -8.47 -21.72 11.94
CA VAL A 57 -7.41 -21.12 12.79
C VAL A 57 -6.66 -22.23 13.49
N GLY A 58 -5.34 -22.21 13.41
CA GLY A 58 -4.48 -23.21 14.03
C GLY A 58 -4.51 -23.13 15.56
N ASP A 59 -4.44 -24.29 16.21
CA ASP A 59 -4.52 -24.46 17.66
C ASP A 59 -3.16 -24.83 18.29
N GLY A 60 -2.09 -24.90 17.48
CA GLY A 60 -0.77 -25.38 17.88
C GLY A 60 -0.58 -26.90 17.75
N VAL A 61 -1.63 -27.64 17.37
CA VAL A 61 -1.61 -29.11 17.18
C VAL A 61 -1.82 -29.47 15.70
N THR A 62 -2.91 -29.00 15.10
CA THR A 62 -3.27 -29.26 13.69
C THR A 62 -2.84 -28.13 12.76
N GLY A 63 -2.29 -27.06 13.31
CA GLY A 63 -1.72 -25.92 12.58
C GLY A 63 -1.02 -24.96 13.54
N PRO A 64 -0.21 -24.01 13.04
CA PRO A 64 0.43 -23.00 13.88
C PRO A 64 -0.62 -22.18 14.66
N ALA A 65 -0.43 -22.06 15.98
CA ALA A 65 -1.32 -21.28 16.84
C ALA A 65 -1.41 -19.81 16.36
N ASP A 66 -2.60 -19.23 16.48
CA ASP A 66 -2.89 -17.83 16.13
C ASP A 66 -2.61 -17.46 14.66
N MET A 67 -2.63 -18.46 13.77
CA MET A 67 -2.58 -18.29 12.32
C MET A 67 -3.84 -18.85 11.66
N ALA A 68 -4.34 -18.18 10.63
CA ALA A 68 -5.43 -18.66 9.80
C ALA A 68 -4.89 -19.31 8.52
N TRP A 69 -5.50 -20.42 8.11
CA TRP A 69 -5.20 -21.05 6.83
C TRP A 69 -5.82 -20.23 5.69
N VAL A 70 -4.98 -19.79 4.76
CA VAL A 70 -5.39 -19.11 3.53
C VAL A 70 -5.37 -20.14 2.39
N PRO A 71 -6.52 -20.58 1.86
CA PRO A 71 -6.55 -21.59 0.81
C PRO A 71 -5.99 -21.00 -0.49
N GLY A 72 -4.92 -21.61 -1.01
CA GLY A 72 -4.30 -21.19 -2.26
C GLY A 72 -5.30 -21.14 -3.43
N GLY A 73 -5.03 -20.28 -4.41
CA GLY A 73 -5.92 -20.07 -5.53
C GLY A 73 -5.40 -19.07 -6.54
N GLU A 74 -6.17 -18.89 -7.61
CA GLU A 74 -5.95 -17.84 -8.60
C GLU A 74 -6.75 -16.60 -8.25
N PHE A 75 -6.16 -15.42 -8.46
CA PHE A 75 -6.84 -14.13 -8.32
C PHE A 75 -6.27 -13.10 -9.28
N LEU A 76 -7.00 -12.01 -9.46
CA LEU A 76 -6.49 -10.81 -10.12
C LEU A 76 -5.75 -9.94 -9.09
N MET A 77 -4.42 -9.90 -9.21
CA MET A 77 -3.54 -9.04 -8.42
C MET A 77 -3.47 -7.64 -9.05
N GLY A 78 -3.43 -6.60 -8.20
CA GLY A 78 -3.58 -5.21 -8.61
C GLY A 78 -5.03 -4.83 -8.92
N SER A 79 -5.22 -3.67 -9.55
CA SER A 79 -6.55 -3.18 -9.91
C SER A 79 -6.52 -2.21 -11.08
N ASP A 80 -7.46 -2.36 -12.01
CA ASP A 80 -7.68 -1.42 -13.10
C ASP A 80 -8.69 -0.31 -12.75
N SER A 81 -9.19 -0.29 -11.51
CA SER A 81 -10.13 0.73 -11.01
C SER A 81 -9.62 2.16 -11.23
N ARG A 82 -10.55 3.12 -11.26
CA ARG A 82 -10.20 4.55 -11.33
C ARG A 82 -9.47 5.05 -10.07
N LEU A 83 -9.65 4.36 -8.94
CA LEU A 83 -8.98 4.68 -7.67
C LEU A 83 -7.54 4.16 -7.62
N ALA A 84 -7.18 3.21 -8.48
CA ALA A 84 -5.88 2.56 -8.46
C ALA A 84 -4.79 3.47 -9.02
N GLN A 85 -3.68 3.55 -8.30
CA GLN A 85 -2.48 4.29 -8.73
C GLN A 85 -1.78 3.58 -9.90
N PRO A 86 -0.90 4.28 -10.66
CA PRO A 86 -0.17 3.66 -11.76
C PRO A 86 0.63 2.41 -11.38
N ASN A 87 1.19 2.37 -10.17
CA ASN A 87 1.97 1.23 -9.67
C ASN A 87 1.12 0.03 -9.21
N GLU A 88 -0.21 0.20 -9.12
CA GLU A 88 -1.19 -0.87 -8.84
C GLU A 88 -1.73 -1.51 -10.13
N LYS A 89 -1.32 -0.99 -11.30
CA LYS A 89 -1.83 -1.37 -12.62
C LYS A 89 -0.78 -2.12 -13.45
N PRO A 90 -1.24 -2.96 -14.40
CA PRO A 90 -2.63 -3.39 -14.58
C PRO A 90 -3.01 -4.51 -13.62
N ALA A 91 -4.31 -4.76 -13.48
CA ALA A 91 -4.77 -6.00 -12.86
C ALA A 91 -4.31 -7.21 -13.72
N HIS A 92 -3.82 -8.28 -13.09
CA HIS A 92 -3.29 -9.44 -13.81
C HIS A 92 -3.44 -10.74 -13.02
N PRO A 93 -3.57 -11.90 -13.69
CA PRO A 93 -3.78 -13.17 -13.01
C PRO A 93 -2.51 -13.65 -12.31
N VAL A 94 -2.65 -14.02 -11.05
CA VAL A 94 -1.61 -14.63 -10.21
C VAL A 94 -2.21 -15.85 -9.51
N ARG A 95 -1.43 -16.92 -9.37
CA ARG A 95 -1.73 -18.07 -8.52
C ARG A 95 -0.84 -18.03 -7.30
N VAL A 96 -1.45 -18.19 -6.12
CA VAL A 96 -0.72 -18.42 -4.87
C VAL A 96 -1.04 -19.81 -4.33
N ASP A 97 -0.03 -20.50 -3.80
CA ASP A 97 -0.22 -21.74 -3.04
C ASP A 97 -0.87 -21.44 -1.68
N GLY A 98 -1.33 -22.48 -0.97
CA GLY A 98 -1.94 -22.33 0.35
C GLY A 98 -0.90 -22.15 1.44
N PHE A 99 -1.16 -21.27 2.41
CA PHE A 99 -0.24 -20.95 3.49
C PHE A 99 -0.98 -20.56 4.77
N TRP A 100 -0.28 -20.57 5.90
CA TRP A 100 -0.77 -20.02 7.16
C TRP A 100 -0.37 -18.55 7.28
N MET A 101 -1.26 -17.67 7.73
CA MET A 101 -0.98 -16.27 8.00
C MET A 101 -1.40 -15.87 9.41
N ASP A 102 -0.59 -15.07 10.09
CA ASP A 102 -0.94 -14.49 11.39
C ASP A 102 -2.30 -13.79 11.31
N VAL A 103 -3.17 -14.11 12.26
CA VAL A 103 -4.55 -13.60 12.33
C VAL A 103 -4.58 -12.07 12.50
N THR A 104 -3.52 -11.50 13.08
CA THR A 104 -3.35 -10.07 13.37
C THR A 104 -1.97 -9.57 12.97
N HIS A 105 -1.71 -8.27 13.16
CA HIS A 105 -0.34 -7.78 13.31
C HIS A 105 0.38 -8.49 14.47
N VAL A 106 1.71 -8.51 14.43
CA VAL A 106 2.51 -8.78 15.62
C VAL A 106 2.28 -7.67 16.64
N THR A 107 1.99 -8.05 17.88
CA THR A 107 1.65 -7.11 18.94
C THR A 107 2.89 -6.62 19.69
N ASN A 108 2.75 -5.52 20.44
CA ASN A 108 3.80 -5.07 21.37
C ASN A 108 4.18 -6.15 22.38
N GLN A 109 3.21 -6.95 22.86
CA GLN A 109 3.46 -8.04 23.79
C GLN A 109 4.31 -9.15 23.15
N ASP A 110 4.00 -9.54 21.93
CA ASP A 110 4.76 -10.57 21.23
C ASP A 110 6.18 -10.11 20.90
N PHE A 111 6.33 -8.86 20.45
CA PHE A 111 7.64 -8.28 20.19
C PHE A 111 8.46 -8.09 21.48
N ALA A 112 7.81 -7.75 22.60
CA ALA A 112 8.47 -7.68 23.89
C ALA A 112 9.04 -9.04 24.33
N ARG A 113 8.30 -10.13 24.10
CA ARG A 113 8.77 -11.50 24.36
C ARG A 113 10.01 -11.83 23.53
N PHE A 114 9.99 -11.52 22.22
CA PHE A 114 11.17 -11.67 21.35
C PHE A 114 12.39 -10.91 21.91
N VAL A 115 12.21 -9.65 22.28
CA VAL A 115 13.31 -8.82 22.79
C VAL A 115 13.81 -9.33 24.14
N GLU A 116 12.92 -9.79 25.02
CA GLU A 116 13.28 -10.35 26.33
C GLU A 116 14.09 -11.65 26.20
N GLU A 117 13.67 -12.56 25.32
CA GLU A 117 14.33 -13.86 25.14
C GLU A 117 15.68 -13.75 24.40
N THR A 118 15.84 -12.76 23.52
CA THR A 118 17.01 -12.66 22.64
C THR A 118 17.98 -11.54 23.01
N GLY A 119 17.54 -10.56 23.80
CA GLY A 119 18.28 -9.33 24.04
C GLY A 119 18.38 -8.44 22.80
N TYR A 120 17.50 -8.60 21.81
CA TYR A 120 17.56 -7.87 20.54
C TYR A 120 17.42 -6.36 20.74
N VAL A 121 18.30 -5.59 20.09
CA VAL A 121 18.28 -4.12 20.05
C VAL A 121 17.84 -3.71 18.65
N THR A 122 16.72 -3.00 18.51
CA THR A 122 16.19 -2.65 17.17
C THR A 122 17.05 -1.62 16.45
N THR A 123 16.89 -1.47 15.15
CA THR A 123 17.60 -0.42 14.38
C THR A 123 17.30 0.98 14.90
N ALA A 124 16.06 1.26 15.32
CA ALA A 124 15.66 2.52 15.97
C ALA A 124 16.46 2.83 17.25
N GLN A 125 16.95 1.79 17.93
CA GLN A 125 17.72 1.90 19.17
C GLN A 125 19.23 1.95 18.93
N ARG A 126 19.68 1.76 17.69
CA ARG A 126 21.09 1.82 17.30
C ARG A 126 21.41 3.19 16.72
N LYS A 127 22.68 3.56 16.79
CA LYS A 127 23.18 4.72 16.05
C LYS A 127 23.02 4.45 14.54
N PRO A 128 22.38 5.34 13.77
CA PRO A 128 22.26 5.17 12.32
C PRO A 128 23.64 5.15 11.65
N ASP A 129 23.79 4.26 10.67
CA ASP A 129 25.00 4.17 9.86
C ASP A 129 24.92 5.08 8.63
N TRP A 130 26.03 5.73 8.28
CA TRP A 130 26.07 6.61 7.12
C TRP A 130 25.90 5.83 5.81
N GLU A 131 26.40 4.60 5.73
CA GLU A 131 26.31 3.81 4.51
C GLU A 131 24.86 3.38 4.21
N THR A 132 24.04 3.14 5.24
CA THR A 132 22.61 2.86 5.06
C THR A 132 21.80 4.11 4.73
N ILE A 133 22.20 5.29 5.23
CA ILE A 133 21.50 6.56 4.95
C ILE A 133 21.83 7.07 3.55
N ARG A 134 23.11 7.08 3.15
CA ARG A 134 23.56 7.77 1.94
C ARG A 134 22.97 7.22 0.65
N VAL A 135 22.54 5.95 0.65
CA VAL A 135 21.88 5.32 -0.51
C VAL A 135 20.47 5.85 -0.76
N GLN A 136 19.86 6.50 0.24
CA GLN A 136 18.56 7.18 0.12
C GLN A 136 18.70 8.66 -0.26
N LEU A 137 19.92 9.18 -0.40
CA LEU A 137 20.17 10.61 -0.62
C LEU A 137 20.69 10.88 -2.04
N PRO A 138 20.53 12.11 -2.57
CA PRO A 138 21.12 12.47 -3.86
C PRO A 138 22.63 12.24 -3.88
N PRO A 139 23.20 11.75 -5.00
CA PRO A 139 24.64 11.60 -5.13
C PRO A 139 25.40 12.89 -4.82
N GLY A 140 26.46 12.78 -4.01
CA GLY A 140 27.27 13.92 -3.58
C GLY A 140 26.77 14.64 -2.32
N THR A 141 25.69 14.16 -1.69
CA THR A 141 25.26 14.68 -0.38
C THR A 141 26.38 14.49 0.66
N PRO A 142 26.84 15.56 1.34
CA PRO A 142 27.93 15.45 2.29
C PRO A 142 27.48 14.67 3.53
N ARG A 143 28.39 13.87 4.09
CA ARG A 143 28.17 13.20 5.37
C ARG A 143 27.90 14.24 6.45
N PRO A 144 26.81 14.11 7.24
CA PRO A 144 26.54 15.03 8.33
C PRO A 144 27.54 14.84 9.47
N PRO A 145 27.66 15.81 10.40
CA PRO A 145 28.46 15.65 11.61
C PRO A 145 28.07 14.40 12.41
N GLU A 146 29.02 13.79 13.08
CA GLU A 146 28.83 12.50 13.76
C GLU A 146 27.85 12.61 14.96
N GLU A 147 27.70 13.83 15.49
CA GLU A 147 26.87 14.17 16.64
C GLU A 147 25.37 14.21 16.32
N VAL A 148 24.99 14.36 15.04
CA VAL A 148 23.58 14.36 14.63
C VAL A 148 23.07 12.97 14.26
N LEU A 149 23.97 12.00 14.07
CA LEU A 149 23.63 10.60 13.89
C LEU A 149 23.35 9.98 15.26
N VAL A 150 22.13 10.13 15.74
CA VAL A 150 21.66 9.59 17.03
C VAL A 150 20.53 8.59 16.80
N SER A 151 20.39 7.59 17.68
CA SER A 151 19.30 6.62 17.63
C SER A 151 17.94 7.33 17.69
N GLY A 152 16.96 6.81 16.97
CA GLY A 152 15.64 7.39 16.84
C GLY A 152 14.92 6.82 15.63
N ALA A 153 13.76 7.40 15.34
CA ALA A 153 12.91 6.92 14.27
C ALA A 153 12.04 8.03 13.70
N MET A 154 11.37 7.73 12.58
CA MET A 154 10.50 8.67 11.88
C MET A 154 9.10 8.69 12.54
N VAL A 155 8.71 9.84 13.07
CA VAL A 155 7.47 10.03 13.84
C VAL A 155 6.53 10.97 13.11
N PHE A 156 5.25 10.59 13.04
CA PHE A 156 4.20 11.51 12.62
C PHE A 156 3.92 12.48 13.76
N THR A 157 4.29 13.74 13.56
CA THR A 157 4.09 14.83 14.52
C THR A 157 2.90 15.72 14.17
N GLY A 158 2.36 15.54 12.96
CA GLY A 158 1.24 16.34 12.46
C GLY A 158 1.59 17.81 12.27
N THR A 159 0.57 18.63 12.02
CA THR A 159 0.72 20.09 11.94
C THR A 159 -0.29 20.81 12.82
N SER A 160 0.01 22.05 13.21
CA SER A 160 -0.92 22.90 13.97
C SER A 160 -1.99 23.56 13.10
N ALA A 161 -1.80 23.57 11.77
CA ALA A 161 -2.69 24.15 10.78
C ALA A 161 -2.62 23.36 9.46
N PRO A 162 -3.60 23.50 8.55
CA PRO A 162 -3.56 22.81 7.25
C PRO A 162 -2.25 23.07 6.52
N ALA A 163 -1.68 22.03 5.92
CA ALA A 163 -0.39 22.05 5.26
C ALA A 163 -0.51 21.63 3.80
N ASN A 164 0.47 22.04 2.96
CA ASN A 164 0.56 21.56 1.58
C ASN A 164 0.88 20.05 1.59
N LEU A 165 -0.04 19.25 1.05
CA LEU A 165 0.04 17.79 1.02
C LEU A 165 1.22 17.25 0.18
N MET A 166 1.83 18.08 -0.67
CA MET A 166 3.05 17.70 -1.42
C MET A 166 4.32 17.73 -0.57
N HIS A 167 4.27 18.29 0.64
CA HIS A 167 5.44 18.60 1.47
C HIS A 167 5.39 17.80 2.77
N TYR A 168 5.56 16.49 2.66
CA TYR A 168 5.36 15.54 3.76
C TYR A 168 6.29 15.72 4.96
N TRP A 169 7.46 16.32 4.75
CA TRP A 169 8.39 16.70 5.82
C TRP A 169 7.80 17.69 6.84
N GLN A 170 6.65 18.29 6.57
CA GLN A 170 5.98 19.18 7.54
C GLN A 170 5.30 18.44 8.70
N TRP A 171 4.97 17.16 8.54
CA TRP A 171 4.31 16.34 9.59
C TRP A 171 5.06 15.06 9.93
N TRP A 172 6.18 14.81 9.27
CA TRP A 172 7.11 13.74 9.59
C TRP A 172 8.39 14.33 10.17
N THR A 173 8.81 13.81 11.31
CA THR A 173 10.00 14.30 12.03
C THR A 173 10.84 13.12 12.49
N TYR A 174 12.15 13.18 12.27
CA TYR A 174 13.07 12.26 12.93
C TYR A 174 13.16 12.65 14.42
N VAL A 175 12.75 11.75 15.31
CA VAL A 175 12.73 12.00 16.75
C VAL A 175 13.80 11.15 17.43
N PRO A 176 14.85 11.79 18.00
CA PRO A 176 15.85 11.08 18.79
C PRO A 176 15.23 10.30 19.94
N GLY A 177 15.61 9.03 20.08
CA GLY A 177 15.11 8.13 21.11
C GLY A 177 13.69 7.61 20.89
N ALA A 178 13.04 7.90 19.75
CA ALA A 178 11.84 7.18 19.36
C ALA A 178 12.19 5.75 18.93
N ASP A 179 11.51 4.76 19.49
CA ASP A 179 11.67 3.34 19.19
C ASP A 179 10.35 2.58 19.45
N TRP A 180 10.36 1.25 19.37
CA TRP A 180 9.14 0.45 19.58
C TRP A 180 8.55 0.54 21.00
N ARG A 181 9.37 0.82 22.03
CA ARG A 181 8.92 1.03 23.42
C ARG A 181 8.45 2.47 23.66
N PHE A 182 9.02 3.41 22.91
CA PHE A 182 8.76 4.84 22.96
C PHE A 182 8.34 5.38 21.58
N PRO A 183 7.17 4.99 21.03
CA PRO A 183 6.86 5.18 19.60
C PRO A 183 6.87 6.64 19.12
N GLN A 184 6.54 7.58 20.01
CA GLN A 184 6.49 9.03 19.70
C GLN A 184 7.69 9.81 20.26
N GLY A 185 8.72 9.11 20.76
CA GLY A 185 9.87 9.70 21.42
C GLY A 185 9.93 9.41 22.92
N PRO A 186 10.99 9.87 23.62
CA PRO A 186 11.34 9.45 24.98
C PRO A 186 10.27 9.65 26.05
N ASP A 187 9.34 10.58 25.83
CA ASP A 187 8.24 10.89 26.76
C ASP A 187 6.97 10.05 26.52
N SER A 188 6.97 9.17 25.51
CA SER A 188 5.86 8.28 25.19
C SER A 188 5.99 6.91 25.86
N THR A 189 4.99 6.05 25.75
CA THR A 189 5.06 4.67 26.28
C THR A 189 4.09 3.75 25.55
N ILE A 190 4.37 2.46 25.61
CA ILE A 190 3.45 1.37 25.23
C ILE A 190 2.68 0.79 26.42
N GLU A 191 2.76 1.40 27.62
CA GLU A 191 1.95 1.00 28.76
C GLU A 191 0.45 1.04 28.41
N GLY A 192 -0.27 -0.05 28.71
CA GLY A 192 -1.67 -0.22 28.34
C GLY A 192 -1.91 -0.51 26.84
N LYS A 193 -0.86 -0.76 26.04
CA LYS A 193 -0.95 -1.04 24.59
C LYS A 193 -0.31 -2.37 24.21
N ALA A 194 -0.39 -3.37 25.09
CA ALA A 194 0.19 -4.69 24.88
C ALA A 194 -0.34 -5.37 23.61
N ASP A 195 -1.62 -5.20 23.32
CA ASP A 195 -2.37 -5.75 22.19
C ASP A 195 -2.42 -4.81 20.98
N HIS A 196 -1.69 -3.69 20.98
CA HIS A 196 -1.53 -2.87 19.78
C HIS A 196 -0.45 -3.46 18.85
N PRO A 197 -0.53 -3.21 17.53
CA PRO A 197 0.58 -3.50 16.62
C PRO A 197 1.88 -2.88 17.11
N VAL A 198 2.97 -3.65 17.07
CA VAL A 198 4.31 -3.09 17.20
C VAL A 198 4.62 -2.20 16.00
N VAL A 199 5.19 -1.02 16.25
CA VAL A 199 5.63 -0.05 15.24
C VAL A 199 7.06 0.39 15.53
N GLN A 200 7.63 1.30 14.73
CA GLN A 200 9.04 1.69 14.82
C GLN A 200 10.00 0.49 14.67
N VAL A 201 9.63 -0.45 13.80
CA VAL A 201 10.43 -1.61 13.41
C VAL A 201 10.81 -1.50 11.94
N SER A 202 12.11 -1.58 11.67
CA SER A 202 12.65 -1.62 10.32
C SER A 202 12.50 -3.01 9.70
N TYR A 203 12.78 -3.13 8.41
CA TYR A 203 12.74 -4.43 7.72
C TYR A 203 13.71 -5.45 8.35
N GLU A 204 14.88 -5.00 8.81
CA GLU A 204 15.86 -5.86 9.52
C GLU A 204 15.29 -6.43 10.82
N ASP A 205 14.61 -5.59 11.61
CA ASP A 205 14.01 -6.01 12.88
C ASP A 205 12.92 -7.06 12.66
N VAL A 206 12.13 -6.89 11.60
CA VAL A 206 11.09 -7.84 11.23
C VAL A 206 11.67 -9.18 10.79
N LEU A 207 12.76 -9.18 10.00
CA LEU A 207 13.43 -10.43 9.63
C LEU A 207 14.03 -11.15 10.85
N ALA A 208 14.61 -10.42 11.79
CA ALA A 208 15.14 -11.00 13.03
C ALA A 208 14.02 -11.63 13.87
N TYR A 209 12.89 -10.93 14.04
CA TYR A 209 11.72 -11.46 14.72
C TYR A 209 11.15 -12.69 13.99
N ALA A 210 11.01 -12.63 12.66
CA ALA A 210 10.45 -13.73 11.88
C ALA A 210 11.29 -15.00 12.01
N HIS A 211 12.62 -14.85 11.96
CA HIS A 211 13.54 -15.96 12.20
C HIS A 211 13.39 -16.56 13.60
N TRP A 212 13.32 -15.73 14.65
CA TRP A 212 13.08 -16.22 16.02
C TRP A 212 11.74 -16.95 16.16
N ALA A 213 10.69 -16.43 15.52
CA ALA A 213 9.36 -17.02 15.54
C ALA A 213 9.24 -18.30 14.68
N GLY A 214 10.26 -18.66 13.89
CA GLY A 214 10.19 -19.78 12.94
C GLY A 214 9.22 -19.55 11.79
N LYS A 215 9.04 -18.30 11.38
CA LYS A 215 8.10 -17.85 10.35
C LYS A 215 8.83 -17.00 9.29
N ARG A 216 8.10 -16.46 8.32
CA ARG A 216 8.63 -15.54 7.31
C ARG A 216 7.67 -14.38 7.04
N LEU A 217 8.15 -13.32 6.40
CA LEU A 217 7.27 -12.30 5.83
C LEU A 217 6.43 -12.90 4.68
N PRO A 218 5.18 -12.47 4.50
CA PRO A 218 4.41 -12.80 3.30
C PRO A 218 5.07 -12.17 2.08
N THR A 219 4.94 -12.79 0.91
CA THR A 219 5.13 -12.09 -0.35
C THR A 219 4.04 -11.03 -0.55
N GLU A 220 4.28 -10.08 -1.44
CA GLU A 220 3.30 -9.07 -1.81
C GLU A 220 2.02 -9.71 -2.38
N ALA A 221 2.15 -10.82 -3.12
CA ALA A 221 1.02 -11.54 -3.67
C ALA A 221 0.24 -12.34 -2.62
N GLU A 222 0.94 -13.03 -1.72
CA GLU A 222 0.31 -13.70 -0.57
C GLU A 222 -0.48 -12.69 0.27
N TRP A 223 0.11 -11.54 0.56
CA TRP A 223 -0.53 -10.49 1.33
C TRP A 223 -1.80 -9.96 0.64
N GLU A 224 -1.74 -9.64 -0.66
CA GLU A 224 -2.90 -9.11 -1.36
C GLU A 224 -4.01 -10.16 -1.50
N PHE A 225 -3.65 -11.40 -1.82
CA PHE A 225 -4.60 -12.50 -1.90
C PHE A 225 -5.31 -12.72 -0.56
N ALA A 226 -4.54 -12.76 0.53
CA ALA A 226 -5.05 -12.89 1.88
C ALA A 226 -5.94 -11.70 2.27
N ALA A 227 -5.54 -10.47 1.94
CA ALA A 227 -6.29 -9.26 2.25
C ALA A 227 -7.66 -9.24 1.57
N ARG A 228 -7.74 -9.71 0.32
CA ARG A 228 -9.00 -9.81 -0.44
C ARG A 228 -10.02 -10.74 0.19
N GLY A 229 -9.60 -11.71 1.01
CA GLY A 229 -10.52 -12.53 1.82
C GLY A 229 -11.57 -13.28 1.00
N GLY A 230 -11.21 -13.71 -0.22
CA GLY A 230 -12.13 -14.38 -1.15
C GLY A 230 -12.96 -13.45 -2.05
N LEU A 231 -12.87 -12.12 -1.89
CA LEU A 231 -13.55 -11.15 -2.74
C LEU A 231 -12.74 -10.85 -4.01
N GLU A 232 -13.35 -11.04 -5.17
CA GLU A 232 -12.73 -10.67 -6.45
C GLU A 232 -12.87 -9.18 -6.72
N GLN A 233 -11.74 -8.48 -6.84
CA GLN A 233 -11.64 -7.07 -7.26
C GLN A 233 -12.47 -6.04 -6.47
N ALA A 234 -12.95 -6.40 -5.27
CA ALA A 234 -13.56 -5.46 -4.33
C ALA A 234 -12.60 -4.30 -3.98
N THR A 235 -13.18 -3.14 -3.75
CA THR A 235 -12.44 -1.89 -3.46
C THR A 235 -11.75 -1.93 -2.10
N TYR A 236 -12.38 -2.52 -1.10
CA TYR A 236 -11.88 -2.70 0.27
C TYR A 236 -11.91 -4.18 0.66
N VAL A 237 -11.25 -4.56 1.76
CA VAL A 237 -11.16 -5.96 2.22
C VAL A 237 -12.51 -6.54 2.68
N TRP A 238 -13.53 -5.69 2.84
CA TRP A 238 -14.90 -6.05 3.25
C TRP A 238 -15.94 -5.80 2.15
N GLY A 239 -15.55 -5.33 0.96
CA GLY A 239 -16.49 -5.00 -0.13
C GLY A 239 -16.21 -3.65 -0.78
N ASP A 240 -17.23 -3.07 -1.42
CA ASP A 240 -17.07 -1.83 -2.22
C ASP A 240 -17.52 -0.55 -1.51
N GLU A 241 -18.26 -0.67 -0.41
CA GLU A 241 -18.69 0.49 0.38
C GLU A 241 -17.66 0.77 1.50
N LEU A 242 -17.19 2.02 1.59
CA LEU A 242 -16.17 2.42 2.58
C LEU A 242 -16.69 2.25 4.02
N MET A 243 -17.94 2.67 4.25
CA MET A 243 -18.59 2.62 5.56
C MET A 243 -19.96 1.95 5.42
N PRO A 244 -20.02 0.61 5.29
CA PRO A 244 -21.28 -0.12 5.27
C PRO A 244 -22.13 0.27 6.48
N GLU A 245 -23.38 0.67 6.22
CA GLU A 245 -24.32 1.17 7.24
C GLU A 245 -23.80 2.39 8.03
N GLY A 246 -22.88 3.16 7.45
CA GLY A 246 -22.24 4.29 8.12
C GLY A 246 -21.26 3.91 9.23
N ARG A 247 -20.78 2.65 9.26
CA ARG A 247 -19.84 2.16 10.29
C ARG A 247 -18.42 2.05 9.76
N LEU A 248 -17.46 2.51 10.55
CA LEU A 248 -16.03 2.30 10.27
C LEU A 248 -15.70 0.80 10.31
N GLN A 249 -14.89 0.34 9.36
CA GLN A 249 -14.46 -1.05 9.24
C GLN A 249 -12.95 -1.24 9.48
N ALA A 250 -12.20 -0.14 9.63
CA ALA A 250 -10.78 -0.13 9.87
C ALA A 250 -10.34 1.15 10.58
N ASN A 251 -9.13 1.12 11.15
CA ASN A 251 -8.50 2.28 11.76
C ASN A 251 -7.76 3.10 10.67
N TYR A 252 -8.37 4.19 10.22
CA TYR A 252 -7.78 5.15 9.29
C TYR A 252 -8.15 6.58 9.72
N TRP A 253 -7.50 7.58 9.13
CA TRP A 253 -7.70 8.98 9.51
C TRP A 253 -9.08 9.47 9.07
N SER A 254 -9.92 9.90 10.01
CA SER A 254 -11.22 10.50 9.71
C SER A 254 -11.08 11.90 9.11
N ASP A 255 -12.01 12.29 8.23
CA ASP A 255 -11.98 13.60 7.54
C ASP A 255 -12.00 14.84 8.47
N SER A 256 -12.24 14.65 9.77
CA SER A 256 -12.12 15.67 10.81
C SER A 256 -11.29 15.13 11.99
N PRO A 257 -10.26 15.86 12.47
CA PRO A 257 -9.72 17.08 11.86
C PRO A 257 -9.09 16.80 10.48
N THR A 258 -8.99 17.82 9.62
CA THR A 258 -8.36 17.69 8.30
C THR A 258 -6.91 17.20 8.45
N PHE A 259 -6.53 16.11 7.79
CA PHE A 259 -5.12 15.68 7.75
C PHE A 259 -4.22 16.80 7.19
N PRO A 260 -3.02 17.04 7.75
CA PRO A 260 -2.37 16.35 8.88
C PRO A 260 -2.53 17.10 10.21
N VAL A 261 -3.60 17.88 10.37
CA VAL A 261 -3.80 18.74 11.54
C VAL A 261 -4.06 17.90 12.78
N VAL A 262 -3.20 18.05 13.78
CA VAL A 262 -3.39 17.44 15.11
C VAL A 262 -3.76 18.54 16.11
N SER A 263 -4.82 18.31 16.89
CA SER A 263 -5.22 19.23 17.96
C SER A 263 -5.20 18.47 19.29
N PRO A 264 -4.46 18.97 20.30
CA PRO A 264 -4.53 18.41 21.66
C PRO A 264 -5.96 18.38 22.22
N LYS A 265 -6.87 19.25 21.73
CA LYS A 265 -8.28 19.33 22.15
C LYS A 265 -9.22 18.39 21.39
N ALA A 266 -8.77 17.76 20.30
CA ALA A 266 -9.64 16.93 19.45
C ALA A 266 -9.86 15.51 19.98
N GLY A 267 -9.26 15.13 21.13
CA GLY A 267 -9.60 13.90 21.84
C GLY A 267 -9.28 12.63 21.03
N GLY A 268 -8.07 12.13 21.20
CA GLY A 268 -7.60 10.87 20.60
C GLY A 268 -6.29 11.13 19.90
N ALA A 269 -5.19 10.62 20.45
CA ALA A 269 -3.97 10.51 19.67
C ALA A 269 -4.30 9.68 18.43
N THR A 270 -4.18 10.26 17.24
CA THR A 270 -4.19 9.46 16.01
C THR A 270 -3.04 8.47 16.16
N GLY A 271 -3.39 7.19 16.22
CA GLY A 271 -2.46 6.15 16.61
C GLY A 271 -3.04 4.79 16.33
N THR A 272 -2.27 3.76 16.66
CA THR A 272 -2.77 2.40 16.58
C THR A 272 -3.92 2.18 17.55
N LEU A 273 -4.81 1.25 17.21
CA LEU A 273 -5.81 0.65 18.08
C LEU A 273 -5.39 -0.79 18.41
N PRO A 274 -5.96 -1.42 19.45
CA PRO A 274 -5.78 -2.85 19.69
C PRO A 274 -6.04 -3.67 18.42
N VAL A 275 -5.27 -4.73 18.21
CA VAL A 275 -5.58 -5.68 17.13
C VAL A 275 -6.96 -6.28 17.34
N LYS A 276 -7.61 -6.69 16.25
CA LYS A 276 -9.00 -7.22 16.28
C LYS A 276 -10.06 -6.23 16.77
N THR A 277 -9.80 -4.92 16.65
CA THR A 277 -10.83 -3.88 16.93
C THR A 277 -12.01 -3.97 15.95
N PHE A 278 -11.75 -4.26 14.68
CA PHE A 278 -12.76 -4.39 13.63
C PHE A 278 -12.99 -5.85 13.24
N ALA A 279 -13.98 -6.11 12.39
CA ALA A 279 -14.30 -7.46 11.93
C ALA A 279 -13.17 -8.05 11.06
N PRO A 280 -12.98 -9.39 11.09
CA PRO A 280 -12.05 -10.04 10.17
C PRO A 280 -12.61 -10.08 8.75
N ASN A 281 -11.74 -10.28 7.76
CA ASN A 281 -12.16 -10.57 6.38
C ASN A 281 -12.61 -12.03 6.21
N GLY A 282 -12.93 -12.44 4.98
CA GLY A 282 -13.44 -13.79 4.68
C GLY A 282 -12.47 -14.95 4.93
N TYR A 283 -11.19 -14.67 5.24
CA TYR A 283 -10.21 -15.68 5.68
C TYR A 283 -9.92 -15.62 7.19
N GLY A 284 -10.69 -14.85 7.95
CA GLY A 284 -10.50 -14.72 9.40
C GLY A 284 -9.37 -13.77 9.79
N LEU A 285 -8.85 -12.97 8.86
CA LEU A 285 -7.72 -12.07 9.11
C LEU A 285 -8.21 -10.67 9.52
N TYR A 286 -7.67 -10.15 10.61
CA TYR A 286 -7.97 -8.82 11.14
C TYR A 286 -6.94 -7.80 10.67
N ASP A 287 -7.31 -6.52 10.65
CA ASP A 287 -6.39 -5.40 10.44
C ASP A 287 -5.56 -5.51 9.14
N MET A 288 -6.09 -6.17 8.09
CA MET A 288 -5.49 -6.18 6.75
C MET A 288 -5.53 -4.78 6.11
N THR A 289 -6.41 -3.92 6.61
CA THR A 289 -6.58 -2.54 6.16
C THR A 289 -6.46 -1.59 7.36
N GLY A 290 -5.63 -0.55 7.23
CA GLY A 290 -5.43 0.46 8.24
C GLY A 290 -4.65 -0.05 9.46
N ASN A 291 -4.87 0.60 10.60
CA ASN A 291 -4.13 0.45 11.85
C ASN A 291 -2.64 0.77 11.66
N ALA A 292 -1.83 -0.17 11.17
CA ALA A 292 -0.46 0.10 10.76
C ALA A 292 -0.22 -0.49 9.36
N TRP A 293 0.69 0.13 8.61
CA TRP A 293 1.24 -0.49 7.42
C TRP A 293 1.91 -1.81 7.77
N GLN A 294 2.06 -2.68 6.78
CA GLN A 294 2.67 -4.00 6.97
C GLN A 294 3.82 -4.19 5.99
N TRP A 295 5.01 -4.49 6.52
CA TRP A 295 6.11 -4.99 5.71
C TRP A 295 5.73 -6.31 5.03
N VAL A 296 6.16 -6.48 3.77
CA VAL A 296 6.13 -7.75 3.03
C VAL A 296 7.52 -8.03 2.45
N ALA A 297 7.76 -9.25 1.98
CA ALA A 297 9.09 -9.73 1.62
C ALA A 297 9.71 -9.00 0.39
N ASP A 298 8.87 -8.52 -0.52
CA ASP A 298 9.27 -8.10 -1.85
C ASP A 298 10.07 -6.79 -1.86
N TRP A 299 11.04 -6.71 -2.77
CA TRP A 299 11.59 -5.41 -3.19
C TRP A 299 10.53 -4.61 -3.94
N TYR A 300 10.50 -3.30 -3.75
CA TYR A 300 9.56 -2.43 -4.44
C TYR A 300 10.09 -2.04 -5.82
N GLN A 301 9.31 -2.35 -6.86
CA GLN A 301 9.51 -1.81 -8.21
C GLN A 301 8.20 -1.20 -8.71
N ALA A 302 8.26 0.06 -9.14
CA ALA A 302 7.10 0.86 -9.48
C ALA A 302 6.32 0.31 -10.69
N ASP A 303 7.00 -0.33 -11.64
CA ASP A 303 6.41 -0.93 -12.84
C ASP A 303 6.34 -2.47 -12.80
N TYR A 304 6.52 -3.08 -11.62
CA TYR A 304 6.55 -4.54 -11.47
C TYR A 304 5.28 -5.23 -11.99
N PHE A 305 4.10 -4.66 -11.73
CA PHE A 305 2.83 -5.23 -12.22
C PHE A 305 2.71 -5.14 -13.74
N ILE A 306 3.28 -4.12 -14.38
CA ILE A 306 3.37 -4.03 -15.84
C ILE A 306 4.28 -5.13 -16.38
N GLU A 307 5.43 -5.37 -15.74
CA GLU A 307 6.32 -6.46 -16.11
C GLU A 307 5.65 -7.84 -15.95
N GLN A 308 4.98 -8.07 -14.82
CA GLN A 308 4.24 -9.28 -14.54
C GLN A 308 3.14 -9.48 -15.59
N ALA A 309 2.28 -8.50 -15.84
CA ALA A 309 1.23 -8.60 -16.84
C ALA A 309 1.74 -8.87 -18.27
N ARG A 310 2.93 -8.37 -18.63
CA ARG A 310 3.60 -8.71 -19.90
C ARG A 310 4.06 -10.17 -19.96
N LYS A 311 4.51 -10.71 -18.82
CA LYS A 311 4.93 -12.11 -18.64
C LYS A 311 3.75 -13.07 -18.49
N ALA A 312 2.57 -12.59 -18.11
CA ALA A 312 1.33 -13.35 -17.89
C ALA A 312 0.75 -14.06 -19.14
N LYS A 313 1.50 -14.15 -20.25
CA LYS A 313 1.26 -15.15 -21.30
C LYS A 313 1.52 -16.59 -20.80
N GLY A 314 2.09 -16.78 -19.60
CA GLY A 314 2.07 -18.01 -18.81
C GLY A 314 1.54 -17.77 -17.38
N HIS A 315 1.43 -18.82 -16.57
CA HIS A 315 0.95 -18.71 -15.19
C HIS A 315 2.03 -18.08 -14.29
N ILE A 316 1.73 -16.92 -13.68
CA ILE A 316 2.54 -16.36 -12.60
C ILE A 316 2.13 -17.09 -11.33
N VAL A 317 3.05 -17.91 -10.83
CA VAL A 317 2.86 -18.76 -9.65
C VAL A 317 3.79 -18.25 -8.56
N ASP A 318 3.24 -17.97 -7.38
CA ASP A 318 3.97 -17.57 -6.17
C ASP A 318 5.06 -16.53 -6.46
N PRO A 319 4.72 -15.36 -7.02
CA PRO A 319 5.72 -14.36 -7.35
C PRO A 319 6.41 -13.86 -6.07
N GLN A 320 7.74 -13.76 -6.15
CA GLN A 320 8.62 -13.39 -5.02
C GLN A 320 9.12 -11.93 -5.11
N GLY A 321 8.49 -11.12 -5.96
CA GLY A 321 8.92 -9.77 -6.25
C GLY A 321 10.08 -9.68 -7.25
N PRO A 322 10.55 -8.47 -7.55
CA PRO A 322 11.76 -8.23 -8.34
C PRO A 322 13.01 -8.51 -7.49
N SER A 323 14.16 -8.72 -8.15
CA SER A 323 15.44 -8.95 -7.46
C SER A 323 16.05 -7.69 -6.86
N GLN A 324 15.56 -6.50 -7.24
CA GLN A 324 16.08 -5.20 -6.83
C GLN A 324 14.96 -4.15 -6.79
N SER A 325 15.24 -3.04 -6.11
CA SER A 325 14.34 -1.87 -6.05
C SER A 325 14.41 -1.05 -7.33
N TYR A 326 13.30 -0.43 -7.72
CA TYR A 326 13.26 0.62 -8.74
C TYR A 326 12.05 1.55 -8.54
N ASP A 327 12.31 2.82 -8.25
CA ASP A 327 11.30 3.85 -8.11
C ASP A 327 11.78 5.22 -8.64
N PRO A 328 11.45 5.56 -9.89
CA PRO A 328 11.84 6.83 -10.49
C PRO A 328 10.97 8.02 -10.04
N TYR A 329 9.97 7.80 -9.20
CA TYR A 329 8.94 8.80 -8.90
C TYR A 329 9.13 9.51 -7.57
N GLU A 330 10.00 9.02 -6.67
CA GLU A 330 10.27 9.69 -5.40
C GLU A 330 11.27 10.85 -5.56
N PRO A 331 10.86 12.12 -5.35
CA PRO A 331 11.75 13.26 -5.52
C PRO A 331 12.86 13.26 -4.49
N GLY A 332 14.10 13.48 -4.95
CA GLY A 332 15.25 13.60 -4.05
C GLY A 332 15.84 12.27 -3.56
N VAL A 333 15.33 11.13 -4.05
CA VAL A 333 15.85 9.80 -3.77
C VAL A 333 16.33 9.16 -5.08
N PRO A 334 17.52 8.51 -5.13
CA PRO A 334 17.95 7.77 -6.30
C PRO A 334 16.94 6.71 -6.73
N ALA A 335 16.73 6.53 -8.05
CA ALA A 335 15.72 5.60 -8.55
C ALA A 335 15.99 4.14 -8.18
N ASP A 336 17.25 3.78 -7.93
CA ASP A 336 17.71 2.45 -7.50
C ASP A 336 17.89 2.34 -5.97
N ALA A 337 17.52 3.37 -5.21
CA ALA A 337 17.57 3.33 -3.76
C ALA A 337 16.73 2.15 -3.22
N PRO A 338 17.21 1.43 -2.21
CA PRO A 338 16.54 0.23 -1.72
C PRO A 338 15.20 0.59 -1.10
N LYS A 339 14.13 -0.07 -1.54
CA LYS A 339 12.79 0.04 -0.97
C LYS A 339 12.14 -1.32 -0.88
N ARG A 340 11.55 -1.64 0.26
CA ARG A 340 10.70 -2.84 0.41
C ARG A 340 9.24 -2.43 0.28
N VAL A 341 8.43 -3.36 -0.21
CA VAL A 341 6.99 -3.13 -0.33
C VAL A 341 6.38 -3.04 1.07
N ILE A 342 5.46 -2.09 1.24
CA ILE A 342 4.51 -2.04 2.36
C ILE A 342 3.08 -2.06 1.84
N ARG A 343 2.18 -2.70 2.60
CA ARG A 343 0.77 -2.91 2.22
C ARG A 343 -0.19 -2.53 3.35
N GLY A 344 -1.44 -2.25 2.98
CA GLY A 344 -2.58 -2.13 3.91
C GLY A 344 -2.90 -0.74 4.44
N GLY A 345 -2.01 0.25 4.31
CA GLY A 345 -2.24 1.58 4.87
C GLY A 345 -2.18 1.61 6.40
N SER A 346 -2.41 2.77 7.02
CA SER A 346 -2.37 2.93 8.47
C SER A 346 -3.47 3.86 8.98
N PHE A 347 -3.48 4.10 10.30
CA PHE A 347 -4.29 5.13 10.97
C PHE A 347 -4.11 6.56 10.43
N LEU A 348 -3.13 6.80 9.55
CA LEU A 348 -2.85 8.10 8.91
C LEU A 348 -3.47 8.24 7.51
N CYS A 349 -3.99 7.16 6.93
CA CYS A 349 -4.53 7.17 5.57
C CYS A 349 -5.96 7.74 5.52
N ASN A 350 -6.36 8.41 4.43
CA ASN A 350 -7.72 8.93 4.23
C ASN A 350 -8.06 9.13 2.75
N GLU A 351 -9.34 9.36 2.46
CA GLU A 351 -9.87 9.56 1.10
C GLU A 351 -9.25 10.74 0.32
N ARG A 352 -8.61 11.70 1.01
CA ARG A 352 -8.10 12.94 0.38
C ARG A 352 -6.62 12.91 0.04
N TYR A 353 -5.82 12.25 0.86
CA TYR A 353 -4.36 12.27 0.79
C TYR A 353 -3.79 10.88 0.45
N CYS A 354 -4.30 9.83 1.09
CA CYS A 354 -3.70 8.50 0.99
C CYS A 354 -4.78 7.41 1.03
N LEU A 355 -5.12 6.89 -0.15
CA LEU A 355 -6.08 5.79 -0.37
C LEU A 355 -5.47 4.40 -0.22
N SER A 356 -4.35 4.29 0.52
CA SER A 356 -3.56 3.06 0.51
C SER A 356 -4.07 1.95 1.43
N TYR A 357 -5.25 2.16 2.01
CA TYR A 357 -5.95 1.19 2.84
C TYR A 357 -6.82 0.23 1.99
N ARG A 358 -6.81 0.37 0.66
CA ARG A 358 -7.36 -0.62 -0.28
C ARG A 358 -6.41 -1.82 -0.42
N PRO A 359 -6.91 -3.05 -0.61
CA PRO A 359 -6.08 -4.24 -0.72
C PRO A 359 -5.09 -4.18 -1.89
N SER A 360 -5.45 -3.53 -3.02
CA SER A 360 -4.56 -3.39 -4.18
C SER A 360 -3.44 -2.37 -3.99
N ALA A 361 -3.55 -1.47 -3.01
CA ALA A 361 -2.62 -0.38 -2.85
C ALA A 361 -1.28 -0.85 -2.26
N ARG A 362 -0.21 -0.24 -2.75
CA ARG A 362 1.17 -0.59 -2.44
C ARG A 362 2.06 0.64 -2.44
N GLN A 363 3.04 0.68 -1.54
CA GLN A 363 4.09 1.70 -1.51
C GLN A 363 5.45 1.05 -1.30
N GLY A 364 6.51 1.74 -1.73
CA GLY A 364 7.88 1.42 -1.34
C GLY A 364 8.24 2.22 -0.10
N SER A 365 8.94 1.60 0.85
CA SER A 365 9.50 2.27 2.01
C SER A 365 10.96 1.90 2.21
N ASP A 366 11.74 2.85 2.74
CA ASP A 366 13.15 2.66 3.07
C ASP A 366 13.28 1.54 4.11
N PRO A 367 13.90 0.39 3.77
CA PRO A 367 13.96 -0.77 4.67
C PRO A 367 14.74 -0.50 5.94
N TYR A 368 15.56 0.56 5.98
CA TYR A 368 16.36 0.94 7.13
C TYR A 368 15.67 1.94 8.06
N SER A 369 14.54 2.53 7.64
CA SER A 369 13.87 3.59 8.40
C SER A 369 12.65 3.06 9.17
N PRO A 370 12.73 2.95 10.51
CA PRO A 370 11.56 2.66 11.33
C PRO A 370 10.58 3.85 11.33
N MET A 371 9.27 3.55 11.28
CA MET A 371 8.22 4.58 11.27
C MET A 371 7.09 4.27 12.27
N SER A 372 6.55 5.31 12.91
CA SER A 372 5.48 5.25 13.94
C SER A 372 4.12 4.66 13.49
N HIS A 373 4.02 4.24 12.23
CA HIS A 373 2.78 3.76 11.60
C HIS A 373 2.99 2.50 10.76
N LEU A 374 4.12 1.82 10.93
CA LEU A 374 4.56 0.68 10.14
C LEU A 374 4.96 -0.47 11.06
N GLY A 375 4.24 -1.59 10.93
CA GLY A 375 4.44 -2.85 11.61
C GLY A 375 4.49 -4.01 10.61
N PHE A 376 4.05 -5.19 11.02
CA PHE A 376 4.09 -6.39 10.19
C PHE A 376 3.22 -7.52 10.74
N ARG A 377 3.02 -8.53 9.89
CA ARG A 377 2.52 -9.87 10.24
C ARG A 377 3.29 -10.92 9.46
N LEU A 378 3.24 -12.17 9.89
CA LEU A 378 4.03 -13.25 9.29
C LEU A 378 3.16 -14.34 8.69
N VAL A 379 3.81 -15.20 7.91
CA VAL A 379 3.26 -16.42 7.33
C VAL A 379 4.13 -17.62 7.65
N SER A 380 3.57 -18.81 7.47
CA SER A 380 4.24 -20.10 7.68
C SER A 380 3.82 -21.10 6.60
N ASP A 381 4.79 -21.88 6.15
CA ASP A 381 4.61 -22.97 5.17
C ASP A 381 4.35 -24.32 5.85
N ALA A 382 3.83 -24.30 7.08
CA ALA A 382 3.40 -25.51 7.77
C ALA A 382 2.34 -26.27 6.93
N PRO A 383 2.23 -27.61 7.10
CA PRO A 383 1.26 -28.40 6.33
C PRO A 383 -0.17 -27.85 6.41
N ALA A 384 -0.93 -28.05 5.34
CA ALA A 384 -2.36 -27.73 5.28
C ALA A 384 -3.14 -28.50 6.39
N PRO A 385 -4.26 -27.93 6.88
CA PRO A 385 -5.08 -28.52 7.95
C PRO A 385 -5.80 -29.82 7.54
#